data_AF-A0A956JDG2-F1
#
_entry.id   AF-A0A956JDG2-F1
#
_cell.length_a   1.000
_cell.length_b   1.000
_cell.length_c   1.000
_cell.angle_alpha   90.00
_cell.angle_beta   90.00
_cell.angle_gamma   90.00
#
_symmetry.space_group_name_H-M   'P 1'
#
loop_
_entity.id
_entity.type
_entity.pdbx_description
1 polymer ?
#
loop_
_entity_poly.entity_id
_entity_poly.type
_entity_poly.pdbx_seq_one_letter_code
_entity_poly.pdbx_strand_id
1 'polypeptide(L)'
;MDSQTLLAAISIIVAGLTVMGGSIAPALAEGRAVVAALDAIARQPEAAPTVTRTLFVGMAMVESTAIYCLVIALVLLFANPLV
;
A
#
# COMPACT_ATOMS: atom_id res chain seq x y z
N MET A 1 20.88 26.18 11.09
CA MET A 1 20.69 25.00 10.22
C MET A 1 20.75 25.51 8.80
N ASP A 2 21.52 24.85 7.94
CA ASP A 2 21.49 25.20 6.52
C ASP A 2 20.13 24.79 5.92
N SER A 3 19.68 25.52 4.90
CA SER A 3 18.35 25.32 4.29
C SER A 3 18.23 23.91 3.70
N GLN A 4 19.32 23.36 3.15
CA GLN A 4 19.35 21.99 2.64
C GLN A 4 19.15 20.95 3.74
N THR A 5 19.76 21.13 4.91
CA THR A 5 19.58 20.21 6.05
C THR A 5 18.13 20.20 6.55
N LEU A 6 17.49 21.38 6.58
CA LEU A 6 16.09 21.49 6.98
C LEU A 6 15.15 20.79 5.98
N LEU A 7 15.36 21.00 4.68
CA LEU A 7 14.57 20.35 3.62
C LEU A 7 14.73 18.83 3.63
N ALA A 8 15.94 18.33 3.85
CA ALA A 8 16.20 16.90 3.98
C ALA A 8 15.46 16.29 5.18
N ALA A 9 15.51 16.94 6.35
CA ALA A 9 14.81 16.48 7.55
C ALA A 9 13.29 16.42 7.36
N ILE A 10 12.69 17.45 6.75
CA ILE A 10 11.26 17.47 6.43
C ILE A 10 10.91 16.35 5.46
N SER A 11 11.71 16.15 4.41
CA SER A 11 11.46 15.12 3.39
C SER A 11 11.46 13.71 4.00
N ILE A 12 12.35 13.43 4.94
CA ILE A 12 12.40 12.14 5.66
C ILE A 12 11.12 11.90 6.47
N ILE A 13 10.67 12.91 7.22
CA ILE A 13 9.45 12.82 8.03
C ILE A 13 8.23 12.60 7.13
N VAL A 14 8.10 13.38 6.06
CA VAL A 14 7.00 13.29 5.11
C VAL A 14 6.99 11.94 4.39
N ALA A 15 8.17 11.41 4.00
CA ALA A 15 8.28 10.08 3.40
C ALA A 15 7.76 8.98 4.34
N GLY A 16 8.16 9.01 5.62
CA GLY A 16 7.66 8.06 6.63
C GLY A 16 6.14 8.15 6.83
N LEU A 17 5.60 9.36 6.94
CA LEU A 17 4.15 9.57 7.08
C LEU A 17 3.36 9.12 5.84
N THR A 18 3.92 9.32 4.65
CA THR A 18 3.30 8.92 3.38
C THR A 18 3.17 7.40 3.29
N VAL A 19 4.22 6.65 3.64
CA VAL A 19 4.18 5.17 3.66
C VAL A 19 3.24 4.66 4.75
N MET A 20 3.27 5.28 5.94
CA MET A 20 2.37 4.92 7.04
C MET A 20 0.89 5.11 6.62
N GLY A 21 0.53 6.28 6.10
CA GLY A 21 -0.84 6.54 5.64
C GLY A 21 -1.25 5.66 4.46
N GLY A 22 -0.35 5.45 3.50
CA GLY A 22 -0.58 4.67 2.30
C GLY A 22 -0.75 3.16 2.52
N SER A 23 -0.23 2.62 3.63
CA SER A 23 -0.31 1.18 3.94
C SER A 23 -1.52 0.81 4.80
N ILE A 24 -2.05 1.72 5.61
CA ILE A 24 -3.17 1.43 6.52
C ILE A 24 -4.45 1.07 5.74
N ALA A 25 -4.81 1.88 4.74
CA ALA A 25 -6.07 1.67 4.02
C ALA A 25 -6.08 0.35 3.20
N PRO A 26 -5.03 0.03 2.41
CA PRO A 26 -4.90 -1.26 1.74
C PRO A 26 -4.93 -2.44 2.70
N ALA A 27 -4.15 -2.40 3.79
CA ALA A 27 -4.13 -3.49 4.78
C ALA A 27 -5.51 -3.80 5.36
N LEU A 28 -6.31 -2.76 5.66
CA LEU A 28 -7.68 -2.94 6.17
C LEU A 28 -8.64 -3.45 5.08
N ALA A 29 -8.50 -2.98 3.84
CA ALA A 29 -9.36 -3.39 2.73
C ALA A 29 -9.08 -4.85 2.32
N GLU A 30 -7.81 -5.22 2.17
CA GLU A 30 -7.38 -6.57 1.82
C GLU A 30 -7.73 -7.57 2.91
N GLY A 31 -7.53 -7.22 4.19
CA GLY A 31 -7.94 -8.07 5.30
C GLY A 31 -9.43 -8.40 5.26
N ARG A 32 -10.29 -7.43 4.94
CA ARG A 32 -11.73 -7.64 4.75
C ARG A 32 -12.05 -8.50 3.52
N ALA A 33 -11.36 -8.26 2.41
CA ALA A 33 -11.55 -9.03 1.18
C ALA A 33 -11.18 -10.51 1.37
N VAL A 34 -10.09 -10.78 2.10
CA VAL A 34 -9.66 -12.14 2.43
C VAL A 34 -10.69 -12.85 3.30
N VAL A 35 -11.20 -12.22 4.35
CA VAL A 35 -12.25 -12.81 5.21
C VAL A 35 -13.50 -13.16 4.38
N ALA A 36 -13.96 -12.23 3.53
CA ALA A 36 -15.11 -12.46 2.67
C ALA A 36 -14.88 -13.61 1.65
N ALA A 37 -13.68 -13.72 1.11
CA ALA A 37 -13.31 -14.81 0.21
C ALA A 37 -13.27 -16.16 0.93
N LEU A 38 -12.73 -16.21 2.15
CA LEU A 38 -12.71 -17.43 2.96
C LEU A 38 -14.13 -17.89 3.31
N ASP A 39 -15.03 -16.97 3.67
CA ASP A 39 -16.44 -17.28 3.91
C ASP A 39 -17.14 -17.81 2.65
N ALA A 40 -16.86 -17.23 1.49
CA ALA A 40 -17.40 -17.71 0.21
C ALA A 40 -16.91 -19.13 -0.13
N ILE A 41 -15.61 -19.39 0.08
CA ILE A 41 -14.99 -20.71 -0.13
C ILE A 41 -15.57 -21.74 0.85
N ALA A 42 -15.74 -21.38 2.12
CA ALA A 42 -16.32 -22.27 3.13
C ALA A 42 -17.77 -22.68 2.78
N ARG A 43 -18.56 -21.76 2.21
CA ARG A 43 -19.92 -22.04 1.74
C ARG A 43 -19.96 -22.87 0.45
N GLN A 44 -19.00 -22.67 -0.45
CA GLN A 44 -18.94 -23.37 -1.73
C GLN A 44 -17.49 -23.74 -2.11
N PRO A 45 -16.98 -24.89 -1.61
CA PRO A 45 -15.59 -25.30 -1.82
C PRO A 45 -15.22 -25.48 -3.30
N GLU A 46 -16.16 -25.93 -4.12
CA GLU A 46 -16.01 -26.10 -5.58
C GLU A 46 -15.63 -24.80 -6.31
N ALA A 47 -16.01 -23.64 -5.76
CA ALA A 47 -15.75 -22.33 -6.35
C ALA A 47 -14.37 -21.75 -5.96
N ALA A 48 -13.60 -22.43 -5.11
CA ALA A 48 -12.35 -21.92 -4.57
C ALA A 48 -11.32 -21.45 -5.62
N PRO A 49 -11.10 -22.14 -6.75
CA PRO A 49 -10.16 -21.68 -7.76
C PRO A 49 -10.56 -20.32 -8.37
N THR A 50 -11.84 -20.14 -8.66
CA THR A 50 -12.38 -18.90 -9.25
C THR A 50 -12.36 -17.76 -8.24
N VAL A 51 -12.79 -18.00 -7.00
CA VAL A 51 -12.78 -16.98 -5.93
C VAL A 51 -11.36 -16.50 -5.66
N THR A 52 -10.40 -17.42 -5.52
CA THR A 52 -9.00 -17.09 -5.24
C THR A 52 -8.38 -16.27 -6.37
N ARG A 53 -8.65 -16.62 -7.64
CA ARG A 53 -8.15 -15.85 -8.79
C ARG A 53 -8.69 -14.42 -8.78
N THR A 54 -10.00 -14.25 -8.59
CA THR A 54 -10.63 -12.93 -8.56
C THR A 54 -10.15 -12.11 -7.35
N LEU A 55 -9.99 -12.74 -6.18
CA LEU A 55 -9.44 -12.10 -4.99
C LEU A 55 -8.05 -11.51 -5.26
N PHE A 56 -7.12 -12.29 -5.81
CA PHE A 56 -5.76 -11.80 -6.07
C PHE A 56 -5.73 -10.67 -7.11
N VAL A 57 -6.56 -10.72 -8.14
CA VAL A 57 -6.69 -9.60 -9.10
C VAL A 57 -7.20 -8.35 -8.38
N GLY A 58 -8.20 -8.49 -7.50
CA GLY A 58 -8.73 -7.38 -6.71
C GLY A 58 -7.69 -6.80 -5.72
N MET A 59 -6.99 -7.66 -4.98
CA MET A 59 -5.94 -7.24 -4.04
C MET A 59 -4.81 -6.52 -4.77
N ALA A 60 -4.35 -7.03 -5.93
CA ALA A 60 -3.33 -6.34 -6.72
C ALA A 60 -3.74 -4.91 -7.14
N MET A 61 -5.02 -4.68 -7.42
CA MET A 61 -5.52 -3.33 -7.73
C MET A 61 -5.55 -2.43 -6.48
N VAL A 62 -5.92 -2.96 -5.32
CA VAL A 62 -5.92 -2.22 -4.04
C VAL A 62 -4.49 -1.86 -3.63
N GLU A 63 -3.57 -2.83 -3.72
CA GLU A 63 -2.16 -2.67 -3.33
C GLU A 63 -1.43 -1.60 -4.17
N SER A 64 -1.89 -1.33 -5.40
CA SER A 64 -1.31 -0.27 -6.24
C SER A 64 -1.28 1.11 -5.55
N THR A 65 -2.23 1.37 -4.65
CA THR A 65 -2.28 2.62 -3.89
C THR A 65 -1.15 2.71 -2.86
N ALA A 66 -0.83 1.63 -2.16
CA ALA A 66 0.34 1.54 -1.28
C ALA A 66 1.64 1.69 -2.07
N ILE A 67 1.71 1.07 -3.25
CA ILE A 67 2.88 1.18 -4.14
C ILE A 67 3.11 2.63 -4.57
N TYR A 68 2.07 3.41 -4.89
CA TYR A 68 2.23 4.83 -5.23
C TYR A 68 2.81 5.64 -4.06
N CYS A 69 2.32 5.42 -2.84
CA CYS A 69 2.88 6.04 -1.64
C CYS A 69 4.34 5.65 -1.39
N LEU A 70 4.67 4.37 -1.60
CA LEU A 70 6.05 3.87 -1.51
C LEU A 70 6.95 4.54 -2.54
N VAL A 71 6.54 4.62 -3.81
CA VAL A 71 7.33 5.25 -4.86
C VAL A 71 7.59 6.71 -4.54
N ILE A 72 6.58 7.47 -4.10
CA ILE A 72 6.76 8.88 -3.72
C ILE A 72 7.76 9.00 -2.55
N ALA A 73 7.66 8.13 -1.54
CA ALA A 73 8.60 8.13 -0.42
C ALA A 73 10.03 7.81 -0.87
N LEU A 74 10.22 6.84 -1.78
CA LEU A 74 11.54 6.52 -2.34
C LEU A 74 12.11 7.70 -3.15
N VAL A 75 11.28 8.41 -3.92
CA VAL A 75 11.69 9.62 -4.63
C VAL A 75 12.14 10.70 -3.64
N LEU A 76 11.39 10.95 -2.56
CA LEU A 76 11.76 11.94 -1.55
C LEU A 76 13.06 11.61 -0.80
N LEU A 77 13.40 10.32 -0.68
CA LEU A 77 14.59 9.86 0.05
C LEU A 77 15.84 9.77 -0.85
N PHE A 78 15.69 9.34 -2.10
CA PHE A 78 16.82 8.97 -2.96
C PHE A 78 16.95 9.81 -4.24
N ALA A 79 15.90 10.53 -4.62
CA ALA A 79 15.85 11.32 -5.85
C ALA A 79 15.11 12.66 -5.62
N ASN A 80 15.35 13.27 -4.46
CA ASN A 80 14.60 14.45 -4.03
C ASN A 80 14.93 15.64 -4.93
N PRO A 81 13.96 16.21 -5.67
CA PRO A 81 14.21 17.32 -6.57
C PRO A 81 14.40 18.66 -5.84
N LEU A 82 14.19 18.70 -4.52
CA LEU A 82 14.18 19.92 -3.71
C LEU A 82 15.47 20.14 -2.89
N VAL A 83 16.38 19.15 -2.86
CA VAL A 83 17.62 19.19 -2.04
C VAL A 83 18.85 19.24 -2.94
#